data_AF-A0A662J0C1-F1
#
_entry.id   AF-A0A662J0C1-F1
#
_cell.length_a   1.000
_cell.length_b   1.000
_cell.length_c   1.000
_cell.angle_alpha   90.00
_cell.angle_beta   90.00
_cell.angle_gamma   90.00
#
_symmetry.space_group_name_H-M   'P 1'
#
loop_
_entity.id
_entity.type
_entity.pdbx_description
1 polymer ?
#
loop_
_entity_poly.entity_id
_entity_poly.type
_entity_poly.pdbx_seq_one_letter_code
_entity_poly.pdbx_strand_id
1 'polypeptide(L)'
;MNIRLLLHRKGVSEVVGALTLTLITIVFMSLVASNYLGRSRSTTSVFISQLEAEQRSLMEKFCVIDACFNDGVTLWVFNNGKVRCELVEVLVGGYRFQLNPHLVIEPYEVQPLHLEFPWTEGSCYVFVLRSSSGGVFRYEVKAPSSTWD
;
A
#
# COMPACT_ATOMS: atom_id res chain seq x y z
N MET A 1 -79.14 3.69 21.65
CA MET A 1 -77.70 4.02 21.68
C MET A 1 -76.92 2.83 21.14
N ASN A 2 -76.30 2.97 19.97
CA ASN A 2 -75.83 1.86 19.12
C ASN A 2 -74.49 1.25 19.60
N ILE A 3 -74.55 0.14 20.32
CA ILE A 3 -73.36 -0.61 20.80
C ILE A 3 -72.55 -1.24 19.64
N ARG A 4 -73.19 -1.50 18.49
CA ARG A 4 -72.53 -2.05 17.29
C ARG A 4 -71.48 -1.12 16.65
N LEU A 5 -71.65 0.20 16.74
CA LEU A 5 -70.70 1.18 16.18
C LEU A 5 -69.42 1.30 17.01
N LEU A 6 -69.50 1.06 18.32
CA LEU A 6 -68.35 1.10 19.23
C LEU A 6 -67.45 -0.14 19.09
N LEU A 7 -68.05 -1.31 18.82
CA LEU A 7 -67.30 -2.56 18.59
C LEU A 7 -66.55 -2.56 17.24
N HIS A 8 -67.14 -1.97 16.18
CA HIS A 8 -66.47 -1.85 14.87
C HIS A 8 -65.27 -0.87 14.89
N ARG A 9 -65.35 0.20 15.69
CA ARG A 9 -64.24 1.16 15.84
C ARG A 9 -63.01 0.58 16.53
N LYS A 10 -63.17 -0.39 17.44
CA LYS A 10 -62.04 -1.05 18.13
C LYS A 10 -61.22 -1.94 17.19
N GLY A 11 -61.89 -2.76 16.35
CA GLY A 11 -61.20 -3.64 15.41
C GLY A 11 -60.42 -2.90 14.31
N VAL A 12 -60.95 -1.78 13.82
CA VAL A 12 -60.24 -0.94 12.82
C VAL A 12 -58.99 -0.30 13.43
N SER A 13 -59.03 0.11 14.70
CA SER A 13 -57.87 0.70 15.39
C SER A 13 -56.74 -0.31 15.63
N GLU A 14 -57.07 -1.56 15.95
CA GLU A 14 -56.08 -2.63 16.12
C GLU A 14 -55.41 -3.01 14.79
N VAL A 15 -56.19 -3.11 13.71
CA VAL A 15 -55.66 -3.43 12.37
C VAL A 15 -54.75 -2.32 11.86
N VAL A 16 -55.15 -1.04 12.04
CA VAL A 16 -54.31 0.10 11.67
C VAL A 16 -53.04 0.16 12.52
N GLY A 17 -53.14 -0.14 13.82
CA GLY A 17 -51.99 -0.23 14.72
C GLY A 17 -51.00 -1.34 14.33
N ALA A 18 -51.51 -2.53 14.02
CA ALA A 18 -50.71 -3.65 13.56
C ALA A 18 -50.02 -3.36 12.23
N LEU A 19 -50.72 -2.70 11.29
CA LEU A 19 -50.16 -2.25 10.01
C LEU A 19 -49.09 -1.17 10.17
N THR A 20 -49.26 -0.23 11.09
CA THR A 20 -48.22 0.79 11.37
C THR A 20 -47.00 0.16 12.00
N LEU A 21 -47.18 -0.79 12.92
CA LEU A 21 -46.07 -1.45 13.61
C LEU A 21 -45.27 -2.37 12.67
N THR A 22 -45.95 -3.04 11.73
CA THR A 22 -45.28 -3.79 10.65
C THR A 22 -44.55 -2.87 9.68
N LEU A 23 -45.13 -1.72 9.32
CA LEU A 23 -44.43 -0.75 8.46
C LEU A 23 -43.15 -0.24 9.13
N ILE A 24 -43.23 0.13 10.42
CA ILE A 24 -42.08 0.62 11.20
C ILE A 24 -40.99 -0.46 11.27
N THR A 25 -41.35 -1.71 11.57
CA THR A 25 -40.37 -2.81 11.64
C THR A 25 -39.72 -3.11 10.31
N ILE A 26 -40.46 -3.08 9.20
CA ILE A 26 -39.90 -3.27 7.84
C ILE A 26 -38.91 -2.15 7.51
N VAL A 27 -39.27 -0.89 7.76
CA VAL A 27 -38.39 0.27 7.50
C VAL A 27 -37.12 0.18 8.33
N PHE A 28 -37.24 -0.16 9.62
CA PHE A 28 -36.09 -0.28 10.52
C PHE A 28 -35.16 -1.42 10.10
N MET A 29 -35.71 -2.60 9.77
CA MET A 29 -34.93 -3.73 9.26
C MET A 29 -34.24 -3.39 7.94
N SER A 30 -34.89 -2.65 7.04
CA SER A 30 -34.29 -2.22 5.77
C SER A 30 -33.12 -1.25 5.97
N LEU A 31 -33.24 -0.31 6.92
CA LEU A 31 -32.17 0.60 7.32
C LEU A 31 -30.96 -0.14 7.92
N VAL A 32 -31.21 -1.12 8.80
CA VAL A 32 -30.17 -1.95 9.41
C VAL A 32 -29.47 -2.79 8.34
N ALA A 33 -30.23 -3.45 7.47
CA ALA A 33 -29.68 -4.26 6.38
C ALA A 33 -28.83 -3.42 5.41
N SER A 34 -29.28 -2.22 5.05
CA SER A 34 -28.54 -1.32 4.17
C SER A 34 -27.21 -0.86 4.79
N ASN A 35 -27.21 -0.51 6.08
CA ASN A 35 -25.99 -0.16 6.80
C ASN A 35 -25.00 -1.33 6.90
N TYR A 36 -25.52 -2.55 7.14
CA TYR A 36 -24.69 -3.74 7.25
C TYR A 36 -24.05 -4.13 5.92
N LEU A 37 -24.82 -4.10 4.82
CA LEU A 37 -24.33 -4.38 3.47
C LEU A 37 -23.34 -3.31 2.99
N GLY A 38 -23.60 -2.02 3.30
CA GLY A 38 -22.70 -0.92 2.96
C GLY A 38 -21.34 -1.04 3.66
N ARG A 39 -21.34 -1.33 4.97
CA ARG A 39 -20.11 -1.58 5.74
C ARG A 39 -19.36 -2.82 5.27
N SER A 40 -20.07 -3.91 4.99
CA SER A 40 -19.45 -5.15 4.50
C SER A 40 -18.71 -4.94 3.17
N ARG A 41 -19.31 -4.23 2.21
CA ARG A 41 -18.66 -3.93 0.92
C ARG A 41 -17.42 -3.07 1.07
N SER A 42 -17.49 -2.03 1.92
CA SER A 42 -16.38 -1.13 2.22
C SER A 42 -15.20 -1.87 2.88
N THR A 43 -15.46 -2.76 3.84
CA THR A 43 -14.39 -3.50 4.51
C THR A 43 -13.72 -4.49 3.56
N THR A 44 -14.50 -5.19 2.72
CA THR A 44 -13.94 -6.14 1.76
C THR A 44 -13.09 -5.46 0.69
N SER A 45 -13.51 -4.31 0.17
CA SER A 45 -12.71 -3.59 -0.84
C SER A 45 -11.38 -3.08 -0.28
N VAL A 46 -11.36 -2.62 0.97
CA VAL A 46 -10.12 -2.19 1.64
C VAL A 46 -9.21 -3.37 1.93
N PHE A 47 -9.77 -4.52 2.31
CA PHE A 47 -8.98 -5.73 2.56
C PHE A 47 -8.35 -6.26 1.27
N ILE A 48 -9.08 -6.27 0.15
CA ILE A 48 -8.54 -6.68 -1.16
C ILE A 48 -7.42 -5.74 -1.60
N SER A 49 -7.58 -4.42 -1.47
CA SER A 49 -6.53 -3.48 -1.86
C SER A 49 -5.27 -3.60 -1.00
N GLN A 50 -5.41 -3.92 0.30
CA GLN A 50 -4.29 -4.23 1.18
C GLN A 50 -3.58 -5.52 0.76
N LEU A 51 -4.33 -6.59 0.47
CA LEU A 51 -3.76 -7.84 -0.01
C LEU A 51 -3.03 -7.67 -1.35
N GLU A 52 -3.59 -6.90 -2.29
CA GLU A 52 -2.94 -6.59 -3.55
C GLU A 52 -1.64 -5.78 -3.36
N ALA A 53 -1.63 -4.84 -2.42
CA ALA A 53 -0.44 -4.06 -2.08
C ALA A 53 0.65 -4.94 -1.45
N GLU A 54 0.29 -5.82 -0.51
CA GLU A 54 1.22 -6.80 0.08
C GLU A 54 1.75 -7.78 -0.97
N GLN A 55 0.88 -8.29 -1.84
CA GLN A 55 1.30 -9.17 -2.93
C GLN A 55 2.29 -8.48 -3.87
N ARG A 56 2.05 -7.22 -4.25
CA ARG A 56 3.01 -6.45 -5.05
C ARG A 56 4.34 -6.29 -4.33
N SER A 57 4.33 -5.95 -3.04
CA SER A 57 5.54 -5.81 -2.23
C SER A 57 6.34 -7.13 -2.16
N LEU A 58 5.66 -8.28 -2.08
CA LEU A 58 6.31 -9.60 -2.11
C LEU A 58 6.87 -9.98 -3.51
N MET A 59 6.29 -9.43 -4.57
CA MET A 59 6.74 -9.65 -5.95
C MET A 59 7.84 -8.69 -6.38
N GLU A 60 8.00 -7.58 -5.67
CA GLU A 60 9.14 -6.68 -5.83
C GLU A 60 10.42 -7.38 -5.39
N LYS A 61 11.30 -7.60 -6.36
CA LYS A 61 12.63 -8.12 -6.13
C LYS A 61 13.57 -7.29 -6.97
N PHE A 62 14.57 -6.70 -6.34
CA PHE A 62 15.66 -6.06 -7.04
C PHE A 62 16.96 -6.30 -6.28
N CYS A 63 18.08 -6.17 -6.98
CA CYS A 63 19.40 -6.22 -6.40
C CYS A 63 20.29 -5.15 -7.03
N VAL A 64 21.33 -4.75 -6.31
CA VAL A 64 22.41 -3.97 -6.91
C VAL A 64 23.43 -4.95 -7.44
N ILE A 65 23.75 -4.86 -8.73
CA ILE A 65 24.72 -5.76 -9.38
C ILE A 65 26.14 -5.23 -9.15
N ASP A 66 26.31 -3.92 -9.28
CA ASP A 66 27.63 -3.29 -9.24
C ASP A 66 27.54 -1.85 -8.71
N ALA A 67 28.67 -1.34 -8.20
CA ALA A 67 28.81 0.02 -7.72
C ALA A 67 30.14 0.62 -8.20
N CYS A 68 30.05 1.71 -8.96
CA CYS A 68 31.19 2.44 -9.47
C CYS A 68 31.43 3.70 -8.65
N PHE A 69 32.66 3.87 -8.16
CA PHE A 69 33.07 4.99 -7.30
C PHE A 69 33.95 5.96 -8.11
N ASN A 70 33.41 7.11 -8.48
CA ASN A 70 34.08 8.17 -9.27
C ASN A 70 33.74 9.54 -8.64
N ASP A 71 33.26 10.52 -9.42
CA ASP A 71 32.67 11.78 -8.95
C ASP A 71 31.32 11.53 -8.26
N GLY A 72 31.34 10.82 -7.13
CA GLY A 72 30.17 10.23 -6.46
C GLY A 72 30.12 8.71 -6.61
N VAL A 73 28.95 8.12 -6.42
CA VAL A 73 28.73 6.67 -6.52
C VAL A 73 27.59 6.37 -7.48
N THR A 74 27.85 5.54 -8.48
CA THR A 74 26.85 5.04 -9.41
C THR A 74 26.53 3.59 -9.09
N LEU A 75 25.31 3.32 -8.65
CA LEU A 75 24.79 1.98 -8.38
C LEU A 75 24.08 1.45 -9.64
N TRP A 76 24.37 0.22 -10.04
CA TRP A 76 23.64 -0.48 -11.10
C TRP A 76 22.57 -1.36 -10.48
N VAL A 77 21.33 -0.89 -10.50
CA VAL A 77 20.21 -1.58 -9.88
C VAL A 77 19.46 -2.41 -10.91
N PHE A 78 19.33 -3.70 -10.65
CA PHE A 78 18.61 -4.66 -11.48
C PHE A 78 17.32 -5.10 -10.83
N ASN A 79 16.22 -4.97 -11.55
CA ASN A 79 14.94 -5.51 -11.14
C ASN A 79 14.86 -6.98 -11.58
N ASN A 80 15.05 -7.93 -10.66
CA ASN A 80 14.88 -9.36 -10.92
C ASN A 80 13.45 -9.85 -10.64
N GLY A 81 12.53 -8.94 -10.33
CA GLY A 81 11.11 -9.18 -10.14
C GLY A 81 10.33 -9.19 -11.45
N LYS A 82 9.04 -9.54 -11.34
CA LYS A 82 8.08 -9.54 -12.46
C LYS A 82 7.24 -8.25 -12.53
N VAL A 83 7.43 -7.35 -11.58
CA VAL A 83 6.66 -6.12 -11.42
C VAL A 83 7.61 -4.93 -11.49
N ARG A 84 7.12 -3.81 -12.04
CA ARG A 84 7.83 -2.53 -12.03
C ARG A 84 8.16 -2.14 -10.60
N CYS A 85 9.40 -1.73 -10.35
CA CYS A 85 9.86 -1.25 -9.06
C CYS A 85 10.14 0.25 -9.15
N GLU A 86 9.75 1.00 -8.11
CA GLU A 86 10.07 2.42 -8.00
C GLU A 86 10.90 2.65 -6.76
N LEU A 87 12.11 3.16 -6.94
CA LEU A 87 12.98 3.58 -5.84
C LEU A 87 12.70 5.03 -5.47
N VAL A 88 12.52 5.24 -4.17
CA VAL A 88 12.18 6.56 -3.61
C VAL A 88 13.35 7.14 -2.84
N GLU A 89 14.17 6.30 -2.23
CA GLU A 89 15.18 6.75 -1.29
C GLU A 89 16.38 5.81 -1.25
N VAL A 90 17.58 6.39 -1.08
CA VAL A 90 18.80 5.66 -0.74
C VAL A 90 19.43 6.26 0.53
N LEU A 91 19.84 5.40 1.45
CA LEU A 91 20.57 5.75 2.67
C LEU A 91 21.98 5.15 2.61
N VAL A 92 23.00 5.94 2.88
CA VAL A 92 24.39 5.48 2.93
C VAL A 92 25.19 6.35 3.90
N GLY A 93 25.94 5.73 4.82
CA GLY A 93 26.82 6.46 5.74
C GLY A 93 26.14 7.55 6.58
N GLY A 94 24.83 7.40 6.87
CA GLY A 94 24.02 8.42 7.55
C GLY A 94 23.42 9.51 6.65
N TYR A 95 23.80 9.56 5.38
CA TYR A 95 23.19 10.44 4.38
C TYR A 95 21.89 9.84 3.84
N ARG A 96 20.93 10.71 3.53
CA ARG A 96 19.63 10.35 2.98
C ARG A 96 19.43 11.07 1.64
N PHE A 97 19.33 10.28 0.57
CA PHE A 97 19.07 10.76 -0.79
C PHE A 97 17.63 10.45 -1.17
N GLN A 98 16.78 11.48 -1.24
CA GLN A 98 15.43 11.35 -1.80
C GLN A 98 15.50 11.49 -3.32
N LEU A 99 14.99 10.51 -4.05
CA LEU A 99 14.99 10.49 -5.50
C LEU A 99 13.78 11.27 -6.01
N ASN A 100 14.01 12.41 -6.67
CA ASN A 100 12.95 13.20 -7.29
C ASN A 100 13.38 13.60 -8.72
N PRO A 101 12.78 13.05 -9.77
CA PRO A 101 11.69 12.05 -9.77
C PRO A 101 12.13 10.67 -9.21
N HIS A 102 11.17 9.85 -8.78
CA HIS A 102 11.44 8.47 -8.37
C HIS A 102 12.12 7.71 -9.51
N LEU A 103 13.10 6.87 -9.19
CA LEU A 103 13.74 6.02 -10.20
C LEU A 103 12.86 4.81 -10.47
N VAL A 104 12.40 4.69 -11.71
CA VAL A 104 11.57 3.57 -12.17
C VAL A 104 12.47 2.53 -12.83
N ILE A 105 12.34 1.27 -12.40
CA ILE A 105 13.07 0.15 -12.96
C ILE A 105 12.06 -0.89 -13.45
N GLU A 106 11.96 -1.05 -14.76
CA GLU A 106 11.07 -2.04 -15.37
C GLU A 106 11.55 -3.48 -15.10
N PRO A 107 10.66 -4.49 -15.18
CA PRO A 107 11.02 -5.87 -14.91
C PRO A 107 12.17 -6.35 -15.79
N TYR A 108 13.15 -7.03 -15.17
CA TYR A 108 14.34 -7.57 -15.84
C TYR A 108 15.23 -6.53 -16.53
N GLU A 109 15.15 -5.26 -16.12
CA GLU A 109 16.03 -4.20 -16.58
C GLU A 109 17.03 -3.76 -15.51
N VAL A 110 18.15 -3.22 -15.99
CA VAL A 110 19.19 -2.58 -15.17
C VAL A 110 19.12 -1.08 -15.40
N GLN A 111 19.07 -0.30 -14.32
CA GLN A 111 19.10 1.16 -14.37
C GLN A 111 20.27 1.70 -13.52
N PRO A 112 21.04 2.66 -14.04
CA PRO A 112 22.06 3.35 -13.26
C PRO A 112 21.40 4.38 -12.32
N LEU A 113 21.86 4.40 -11.08
CA LEU A 113 21.51 5.39 -10.08
C LEU A 113 22.77 6.11 -9.61
N HIS A 114 22.94 7.35 -10.03
CA HIS A 114 24.05 8.19 -9.59
C HIS A 114 23.70 8.98 -8.33
N LEU A 115 24.60 8.94 -7.34
CA LEU A 115 24.48 9.64 -6.07
C LEU A 115 25.73 10.52 -5.87
N GLU A 116 25.52 11.80 -5.61
CA GLU A 116 26.56 12.75 -5.20
C GLU A 116 26.95 12.49 -3.73
N PHE A 117 27.52 11.31 -3.47
CA PHE A 117 27.95 10.88 -2.15
C PHE A 117 29.47 11.03 -2.00
N PRO A 118 29.95 11.79 -1.01
CA PRO A 118 31.39 11.86 -0.73
C PRO A 118 31.85 10.53 -0.16
N TRP A 119 32.75 9.85 -0.86
CA TRP A 119 33.30 8.57 -0.46
C TRP A 119 34.82 8.66 -0.24
N THR A 120 35.37 7.65 0.41
CA THR A 120 36.77 7.53 0.80
C THR A 120 37.29 6.19 0.30
N GLU A 121 38.46 6.20 -0.34
CA GLU A 121 39.11 5.01 -0.86
C GLU A 121 39.28 3.92 0.21
N GLY A 122 39.11 2.66 -0.20
CA GLY A 122 39.27 1.49 0.66
C GLY A 122 38.22 1.33 1.78
N SER A 123 37.29 2.26 1.94
CA SER A 123 36.23 2.21 2.96
C SER A 123 35.07 1.30 2.53
N CYS A 124 34.42 0.65 3.51
CA CYS A 124 33.22 -0.15 3.27
C CYS A 124 31.96 0.71 3.45
N TYR A 125 31.03 0.61 2.50
CA TYR A 125 29.77 1.32 2.51
C TYR A 125 28.60 0.34 2.43
N VAL A 126 27.55 0.64 3.20
CA VAL A 126 26.27 -0.07 3.15
C VAL A 126 25.23 0.88 2.58
N PHE A 127 24.76 0.56 1.38
CA PHE A 127 23.66 1.24 0.72
C PHE A 127 22.35 0.56 1.10
N VAL A 128 21.41 1.34 1.60
CA VAL A 128 20.06 0.87 1.92
C VAL A 128 19.09 1.56 0.97
N LEU A 129 18.56 0.81 0.02
CA LEU A 129 17.61 1.27 -0.99
C LEU A 129 16.18 0.99 -0.52
N ARG A 130 15.28 1.96 -0.67
CA ARG A 130 13.87 1.84 -0.32
C ARG A 130 12.98 2.02 -1.55
N SER A 131 12.08 1.07 -1.78
CA SER A 131 11.05 1.17 -2.82
C SER A 131 9.80 1.89 -2.33
N SER A 132 8.96 2.34 -3.26
CA SER A 132 7.69 3.01 -2.96
C SER A 132 6.68 2.11 -2.24
N SER A 133 6.78 0.79 -2.41
CA SER A 133 5.98 -0.19 -1.66
C SER A 133 6.44 -0.39 -0.21
N GLY A 134 7.58 0.19 0.18
CA GLY A 134 8.19 0.03 1.49
C GLY A 134 9.23 -1.09 1.57
N GLY A 135 9.55 -1.77 0.46
CA GLY A 135 10.63 -2.74 0.40
C GLY A 135 11.98 -2.11 0.73
N VAL A 136 12.81 -2.81 1.52
CA VAL A 136 14.14 -2.32 1.95
C VAL A 136 15.20 -3.33 1.56
N PHE A 137 16.19 -2.88 0.78
CA PHE A 137 17.25 -3.72 0.25
C PHE A 137 18.60 -3.15 0.66
N ARG A 138 19.50 -4.05 1.08
CA ARG A 138 20.84 -3.68 1.57
C ARG A 138 21.89 -4.21 0.62
N TYR A 139 22.84 -3.36 0.27
CA TYR A 139 23.99 -3.70 -0.55
C TYR A 139 25.25 -3.18 0.12
N GLU A 140 26.20 -4.08 0.38
CA GLU A 140 27.48 -3.75 0.97
C GLU A 140 28.56 -3.84 -0.10
N VAL A 141 29.40 -2.81 -0.18
CA VAL A 141 30.49 -2.74 -1.13
C VAL A 141 31.68 -2.01 -0.53
N LYS A 142 32.88 -2.47 -0.87
CA LYS A 142 34.13 -1.81 -0.53
C LYS A 142 34.54 -0.89 -1.67
N ALA A 143 34.76 0.38 -1.37
CA ALA A 143 35.28 1.33 -2.34
C ALA A 143 36.67 0.89 -2.82
N PRO A 144 36.99 1.11 -4.11
CA PRO A 144 38.31 0.78 -4.64
C PRO A 144 39.39 1.51 -3.84
N SER A 145 40.53 0.85 -3.69
CA SER A 145 41.75 1.45 -3.14
C SER A 145 42.74 1.66 -4.28
N SER A 146 43.39 2.83 -4.32
CA SER A 146 44.45 3.14 -5.29
C SER A 146 45.72 2.28 -5.16
N THR A 147 45.79 1.41 -4.14
CA THR A 147 46.86 0.41 -3.99
C THR A 147 46.62 -0.74 -4.95
N TRP A 148 47.34 -0.70 -6.08
CA TRP A 148 47.59 -1.84 -6.95
C TRP A 148 48.51 -2.82 -6.23
N ASP A 149 47.94 -3.85 -5.60
CA ASP A 149 48.66 -5.08 -5.24
C ASP A 149 48.02 -6.27 -5.96
#